data_AF-A0A1L3ZT28-F1
#
_entry.id   AF-A0A1L3ZT28-F1
#
_cell.length_a   1.000
_cell.length_b   1.000
_cell.length_c   1.000
_cell.angle_alpha   90.00
_cell.angle_beta   90.00
_cell.angle_gamma   90.00
#
_symmetry.space_group_name_H-M   'P 1'
#
loop_
_entity.id
_entity.type
_entity.pdbx_description
1 polymer ?
#
loop_
_entity_poly.entity_id
_entity_poly.type
_entity_poly.pdbx_seq_one_letter_code
_entity_poly.pdbx_strand_id
1 'polypeptide(L)' 'MTMDVRRLITIRRDLWGHRFRLTVEPASVLHPSRSFHEIADAQTAAAELSDATGWPWTDLSGEGDDA' A
#
# COMPACT_ATOMS: atom_id res chain seq x y z
N MET A 1 3.92 28.13 3.42
CA MET A 1 3.05 27.24 2.64
C MET A 1 3.70 25.88 2.63
N THR A 2 3.40 25.03 3.61
CA THR A 2 3.99 23.69 3.68
C THR A 2 3.20 22.80 2.74
N MET A 3 3.81 22.42 1.62
CA MET A 3 3.33 21.33 0.78
C MET A 3 3.41 20.06 1.64
N ASP A 4 2.28 19.63 2.18
CA ASP A 4 2.15 18.34 2.87
C ASP A 4 2.31 17.25 1.81
N VAL A 5 3.55 16.82 1.55
CA VAL A 5 3.83 15.61 0.77
C VAL A 5 3.37 14.44 1.62
N ARG A 6 2.08 14.12 1.54
CA ARG A 6 1.49 12.97 2.24
C ARG A 6 2.18 11.71 1.75
N ARG A 7 3.03 11.18 2.61
CA ARG A 7 3.72 9.93 2.39
C ARG A 7 2.84 8.81 2.90
N LEU A 8 2.25 8.06 1.99
CA LEU A 8 1.26 7.03 2.33
C LEU A 8 1.56 5.78 1.51
N ILE A 9 1.56 4.64 2.19
CA ILE A 9 1.61 3.32 1.57
C ILE A 9 0.17 2.80 1.51
N THR A 10 -0.26 2.34 0.34
CA THR A 10 -1.64 1.90 0.13
C THR A 10 -1.66 0.55 -0.54
N ILE A 11 -2.37 -0.40 0.05
CA ILE A 11 -2.65 -1.70 -0.55
C ILE A 11 -3.99 -1.60 -1.27
N ARG A 12 -4.01 -1.91 -2.57
CA ARG A 12 -5.23 -1.92 -3.38
C ARG A 12 -5.42 -3.30 -4.00
N ARG A 13 -6.63 -3.84 -3.91
CA ARG A 13 -7.02 -5.02 -4.70
C ARG A 13 -7.32 -4.60 -6.14
N ASP A 14 -6.79 -5.33 -7.10
CA ASP A 14 -7.17 -5.16 -8.50
C ASP A 14 -8.65 -5.55 -8.68
N LEU A 15 -9.35 -4.88 -9.60
CA LEU A 15 -10.77 -5.12 -9.88
C LEU A 15 -11.04 -6.57 -10.35
N TRP A 16 -10.01 -7.24 -10.87
CA TRP A 16 -10.07 -8.65 -11.27
C TRP A 16 -9.82 -9.63 -10.12
N GLY A 17 -9.70 -9.16 -8.88
CA GLY A 17 -9.84 -9.97 -7.68
C GLY A 17 -8.66 -10.86 -7.29
N HIS A 18 -7.65 -11.01 -8.15
CA HIS A 18 -6.54 -11.97 -7.95
C HIS A 18 -5.20 -11.34 -7.56
N ARG A 19 -5.14 -10.01 -7.41
CA ARG A 19 -3.89 -9.32 -7.18
C ARG A 19 -4.04 -8.13 -6.25
N PHE A 20 -3.11 -7.97 -5.34
CA PHE A 20 -2.95 -6.84 -4.44
C PHE A 20 -1.77 -6.01 -4.93
N ARG A 21 -1.97 -4.72 -5.16
CA ARG A 21 -0.96 -3.77 -5.58
C ARG A 21 -0.61 -2.88 -4.40
N LEU A 22 0.67 -2.87 -4.04
CA LEU A 22 1.22 -1.91 -3.11
C LEU A 22 1.63 -0.65 -3.88
N THR A 23 1.03 0.48 -3.50
CA THR A 23 1.29 1.80 -4.07
C THR A 23 1.87 2.69 -2.99
N VAL A 24 2.81 3.54 -3.36
CA VAL A 24 3.48 4.43 -2.41
C VAL A 24 3.38 5.84 -2.97
N GLU A 25 2.87 6.77 -2.18
CA GLU A 25 2.83 8.19 -2.52
C GLU A 25 3.87 8.98 -1.72
N PRO A 26 4.56 9.99 -2.30
CA PRO A 26 4.57 10.27 -3.73
C PRO A 26 5.27 9.14 -4.51
N ALA A 27 4.67 8.74 -5.64
CA ALA A 27 5.19 7.69 -6.53
C ALA A 27 6.62 7.96 -7.07
N SER A 28 7.14 9.15 -6.78
CA SER A 28 8.50 9.58 -7.08
C SER A 28 9.56 8.84 -6.26
N VAL A 29 9.20 8.20 -5.14
CA VAL A 29 10.16 7.43 -4.33
C VAL A 29 10.16 6.00 -4.85
N LEU A 30 10.89 5.78 -5.95
CA LEU A 30 11.64 4.60 -6.44
C LEU A 30 11.30 3.18 -5.91
N HIS A 31 10.11 2.94 -5.39
CA HIS A 31 9.67 1.65 -4.92
C HIS A 31 8.93 0.98 -6.07
N PRO A 32 9.43 -0.16 -6.58
CA PRO A 32 8.72 -0.88 -7.63
C PRO A 32 7.33 -1.20 -7.10
N SER A 33 6.29 -0.82 -7.84
CA SER A 33 4.92 -1.21 -7.56
C SER A 33 4.86 -2.73 -7.50
N ARG A 34 4.85 -3.28 -6.29
CA ARG A 34 4.92 -4.73 -6.07
C ARG A 34 3.51 -5.28 -6.06
N SER A 35 3.32 -6.35 -6.80
CA SER A 35 2.02 -6.99 -6.95
C SER A 35 2.06 -8.38 -6.33
N PHE A 36 1.14 -8.64 -5.43
CA PHE A 36 1.04 -9.84 -4.61
C PHE A 36 -0.24 -10.60 -4.95
N HIS A 37 -0.25 -11.92 -4.80
CA HIS A 37 -1.47 -12.73 -5.00
C HIS A 37 -2.28 -12.89 -3.70
N GLU A 38 -1.63 -12.66 -2.56
CA GLU A 38 -2.23 -12.77 -1.22
C GLU A 38 -2.16 -11.42 -0.51
N ILE A 39 -3.22 -11.08 0.23
CA ILE A 39 -3.29 -9.84 1.02
C ILE A 39 -2.25 -9.84 2.14
N ALA A 40 -2.00 -10.99 2.76
CA ALA A 40 -1.04 -11.14 3.84
C ALA A 40 0.37 -10.74 3.39
N ASP A 41 0.80 -11.16 2.21
CA ASP A 41 2.12 -10.80 1.65
C ASP A 41 2.21 -9.29 1.35
N ALA A 42 1.12 -8.68 0.87
CA ALA A 42 1.04 -7.24 0.68
C ALA A 42 1.08 -6.46 1.99
N GLN A 43 0.43 -6.96 3.04
CA GLN A 43 0.42 -6.38 4.39
C GLN A 43 1.81 -6.48 5.05
N THR A 44 2.47 -7.63 4.94
CA THR A 44 3.85 -7.80 5.39
C THR A 44 4.77 -6.81 4.70
N ALA A 45 4.71 -6.71 3.37
CA ALA A 45 5.53 -5.77 2.62
C ALA A 45 5.24 -4.29 2.96
N ALA A 46 3.97 -3.94 3.21
CA ALA A 46 3.60 -2.61 3.66
C ALA A 46 4.13 -2.30 5.07
N ALA A 47 4.07 -3.26 5.98
CA ALA A 47 4.61 -3.13 7.33
C ALA A 47 6.14 -2.99 7.32
N GLU A 48 6.85 -3.82 6.55
CA GLU A 48 8.31 -3.70 6.36
C GLU A 48 8.69 -2.35 5.77
N LEU A 49 7.92 -1.86 4.79
CA LEU A 49 8.15 -0.56 4.19
C LEU A 49 7.86 0.59 5.16
N SER A 50 6.79 0.47 5.94
CA SER A 50 6.43 1.42 6.99
C SER A 50 7.49 1.49 8.07
N ASP A 51 8.10 0.37 8.46
CA ASP A 51 9.20 0.32 9.41
C ASP A 51 10.46 0.99 8.84
N ALA A 52 10.83 0.65 7.59
CA ALA A 52 12.01 1.21 6.94
C ALA A 52 11.91 2.71 6.65
N THR A 53 10.70 3.23 6.36
CA THR A 53 10.49 4.62 5.93
C THR A 53 9.85 5.51 6.99
N GLY A 54 9.21 4.91 8.00
CA GLY A 54 8.34 5.60 8.95
C GLY A 54 7.01 6.08 8.35
N TRP A 55 6.60 5.58 7.18
CA TRP A 55 5.40 6.08 6.49
C TRP A 55 4.17 5.30 6.92
N PRO A 56 3.04 5.98 7.22
CA PRO A 56 1.81 5.28 7.51
C PRO A 56 1.36 4.44 6.30
N TRP A 57 0.75 3.30 6.60
CA TRP A 57 0.14 2.44 5.58
C TRP A 57 -1.34 2.20 5.87
N THR A 58 -2.12 2.02 4.80
CA THR A 58 -3.54 1.71 4.88
C THR A 58 -3.89 0.58 3.91
N ASP A 59 -4.77 -0.31 4.36
CA ASP A 59 -5.33 -1.36 3.54
C ASP A 59 -6.70 -0.93 3.00
N LEU A 60 -6.78 -0.74 1.69
CA LEU A 60 -8.06 -0.50 1.00
C LEU A 60 -8.60 -1.78 0.36
N SER A 61 -8.02 -2.93 0.65
CA SER A 61 -8.43 -4.20 0.08
C SER A 61 -9.49 -4.93 0.90
N GLY A 62 -9.63 -4.60 2.20
CA GLY A 62 -10.62 -5.12 3.13
C GLY A 62 -11.82 -4.22 3.44
N GLU A 63 -11.96 -3.03 2.83
CA GLU A 63 -13.06 -2.08 3.11
C GLU A 63 -14.44 -2.53 2.53
N GLY A 64 -14.67 -3.85 2.45
CA GLY A 64 -15.88 -4.46 1.92
C GLY A 64 -16.30 -5.81 2.54
N ASP A 65 -15.73 -6.24 3.68
CA ASP A 65 -16.11 -7.52 4.33
C ASP A 65 -16.39 -7.39 5.85
N ASP A 66 -16.78 -6.20 6.33
CA ASP A 66 -17.27 -6.01 7.71
C ASP A 66 -18.51 -5.09 7.73
N ALA A 67 -19.62 -5.56 7.14
CA ALA A 67 -20.96 -4.97 7.27
C ALA A 67 -22.06 -6.04 7.21
#